data_AF-A0A1C5IV53-F1
#
_entry.id   AF-A0A1C5IV53-F1
#
_cell.length_a   1.000
_cell.length_b   1.000
_cell.length_c   1.000
_cell.angle_alpha   90.00
_cell.angle_beta   90.00
_cell.angle_gamma   90.00
#
_symmetry.space_group_name_H-M   'P 1'
#
loop_
_entity.id
_entity.type
_entity.pdbx_description
1 polymer ?
#
loop_
_entity_poly.entity_id
_entity_poly.type
_entity_poly.pdbx_seq_one_letter_code
_entity_poly.pdbx_strand_id
1 'polypeptide(L)'
;MDDGEHGTPGRLALPDRGSAADGRAGDGVDRVVPATDMAPVDAYGPIRPPAADPTTGDSPPSGTPAPGHLSHISTTPDRHPEPTAESLSVRGLAALALAPPLRLAVARHAVPPGSPARTGCDGCGASLRLGGPGSGPAARCPRCRTRIGAPAGSVEAGLAAALAVLVLLDAPLAERAAVAWWLVWAIPLVLIDLAVRRLPDRFTAPAAAGVVALLAVAASTGAGFEPWLRAVAAGVGLGLAFAATTLLLGRRGFGLGDAKLAVGVGALLGWYGWPVLLAGVVLTFAFSAVTSLGLLLARKVTWSTHLPFGPFLVLGTCAALLLTP
;
A
#
# COMPACT_ATOMS: atom_id res chain seq x y z
N MET A 1 5.70 61.90 -36.39
CA MET A 1 5.25 62.50 -37.67
C MET A 1 5.55 61.46 -38.72
N ASP A 2 4.53 61.10 -39.50
CA ASP A 2 4.35 59.91 -40.37
C ASP A 2 3.76 58.64 -39.70
N ASP A 3 2.49 58.74 -39.30
CA ASP A 3 1.27 58.27 -40.00
C ASP A 3 1.22 56.96 -40.82
N GLY A 4 0.10 56.23 -40.62
CA GLY A 4 -0.62 55.44 -41.64
C GLY A 4 -0.45 53.92 -41.56
N GLU A 5 -1.23 53.18 -40.76
CA GLU A 5 -2.60 52.65 -41.01
C GLU A 5 -2.73 51.42 -41.93
N HIS A 6 -3.55 50.48 -41.41
CA HIS A 6 -4.40 49.48 -42.08
C HIS A 6 -3.87 48.05 -42.38
N GLY A 7 -4.64 47.05 -41.90
CA GLY A 7 -4.75 45.75 -42.59
C GLY A 7 -4.97 44.49 -41.75
N THR A 8 -6.11 44.34 -41.07
CA THR A 8 -6.76 43.02 -40.84
C THR A 8 -8.19 43.14 -41.39
N PRO A 9 -8.80 42.15 -42.08
CA PRO A 9 -9.15 40.85 -41.46
C PRO A 9 -9.10 39.64 -42.42
N GLY A 10 -9.07 38.42 -41.87
CA GLY A 10 -9.16 37.18 -42.66
C GLY A 10 -9.69 35.99 -41.87
N ARG A 11 -11.01 35.94 -41.67
CA ARG A 11 -11.77 34.73 -41.32
C ARG A 11 -12.01 33.90 -42.57
N LEU A 12 -11.65 32.61 -42.55
CA LEU A 12 -12.17 31.51 -43.37
C LEU A 12 -11.62 30.21 -42.76
N ALA A 13 -12.26 29.05 -42.74
CA ALA A 13 -13.65 28.61 -42.84
C ALA A 13 -13.60 27.12 -42.44
N LEU A 14 -14.58 26.66 -41.66
CA LEU A 14 -14.87 25.24 -41.47
C LEU A 14 -15.36 24.62 -42.78
N PRO A 15 -15.04 23.35 -43.07
CA PRO A 15 -15.92 22.51 -43.86
C PRO A 15 -16.67 21.56 -42.94
N ASP A 16 -17.99 21.76 -42.93
CA ASP A 16 -19.01 20.83 -42.49
C ASP A 16 -19.52 20.12 -43.76
N ARG A 17 -19.42 18.78 -43.85
CA ARG A 17 -20.25 17.94 -44.74
C ARG A 17 -20.25 16.49 -44.26
N GLY A 18 -21.42 16.05 -43.80
CA GLY A 18 -21.77 14.64 -43.69
C GLY A 18 -22.19 14.02 -45.03
N SER A 19 -22.29 12.69 -45.01
CA SER A 19 -23.10 11.80 -45.84
C SER A 19 -22.86 10.39 -45.25
N ALA A 20 -23.84 9.74 -44.61
CA ALA A 20 -24.88 8.90 -45.23
C ALA A 20 -24.24 7.75 -46.06
N ALA A 21 -24.63 6.48 -46.00
CA ALA A 21 -25.71 5.75 -45.35
C ALA A 21 -25.40 4.22 -45.48
N ASP A 22 -26.36 3.39 -45.06
CA ASP A 22 -26.53 1.95 -45.30
C ASP A 22 -25.62 0.99 -44.51
N GLY A 23 -26.14 0.00 -43.78
CA GLY A 23 -27.46 -0.63 -43.84
C GLY A 23 -27.26 -2.12 -44.07
N ARG A 24 -27.42 -2.94 -43.02
CA ARG A 24 -27.91 -4.31 -43.16
C ARG A 24 -28.37 -4.88 -41.82
N ALA A 25 -29.68 -5.07 -41.78
CA ALA A 25 -30.40 -5.97 -40.88
C ALA A 25 -30.12 -7.44 -41.25
N GLY A 26 -30.36 -8.31 -40.27
CA GLY A 26 -30.32 -9.76 -40.33
C GLY A 26 -30.22 -10.29 -38.91
N ASP A 27 -31.35 -10.35 -38.19
CA ASP A 27 -32.13 -11.58 -37.98
C ASP A 27 -31.35 -12.67 -37.24
N GLY A 28 -31.84 -13.08 -36.06
CA GLY A 28 -31.41 -14.37 -35.55
C GLY A 28 -31.58 -14.66 -34.05
N VAL A 29 -32.83 -14.82 -33.64
CA VAL A 29 -33.26 -15.83 -32.64
C VAL A 29 -33.04 -15.51 -31.16
N ASP A 30 -34.12 -15.01 -30.57
CA ASP A 30 -34.53 -15.25 -29.20
C ASP A 30 -34.43 -16.74 -28.81
N ARG A 31 -33.69 -17.04 -27.74
CA ARG A 31 -33.96 -18.23 -26.93
C ARG A 31 -34.31 -17.81 -25.50
N VAL A 32 -35.62 -17.70 -25.32
CA VAL A 32 -36.31 -17.88 -24.05
C VAL A 32 -35.94 -19.25 -23.48
N VAL A 33 -35.32 -19.28 -22.30
CA VAL A 33 -35.16 -20.50 -21.50
C VAL A 33 -36.36 -20.54 -20.53
N PRO A 34 -37.15 -21.63 -20.49
CA PRO A 34 -38.31 -21.70 -19.62
C PRO A 34 -37.88 -21.96 -18.17
N ALA A 35 -38.52 -21.22 -17.26
CA ALA A 35 -38.55 -21.52 -15.85
C ALA A 35 -39.42 -22.77 -15.63
N THR A 36 -38.86 -23.79 -14.99
CA THR A 36 -39.62 -24.94 -14.46
C THR A 36 -39.21 -25.20 -13.02
N ASP A 37 -40.23 -25.08 -12.15
CA ASP A 37 -40.45 -25.68 -10.84
C ASP A 37 -39.45 -25.49 -9.70
N MET A 38 -39.79 -24.52 -8.85
CA MET A 38 -39.63 -24.61 -7.40
C MET A 38 -40.69 -25.55 -6.82
N ALA A 39 -40.26 -26.57 -6.08
CA ALA A 39 -41.06 -27.30 -5.10
C ALA A 39 -40.15 -27.78 -3.94
N PRO A 40 -40.68 -28.05 -2.74
CA PRO A 40 -40.16 -27.48 -1.50
C PRO A 40 -39.12 -28.33 -0.77
N VAL A 41 -38.31 -27.61 0.02
CA VAL A 41 -37.44 -28.11 1.07
C VAL A 41 -38.31 -28.60 2.22
N ASP A 42 -38.28 -29.91 2.51
CA ASP A 42 -38.54 -30.46 3.86
C ASP A 42 -38.23 -31.98 3.91
N ALA A 43 -37.83 -32.43 5.10
CA ALA A 43 -37.66 -33.82 5.57
C ALA A 43 -36.31 -34.53 5.33
N TYR A 44 -35.29 -34.13 6.13
CA TYR A 44 -34.23 -35.05 6.53
C TYR A 44 -34.76 -35.98 7.62
N GLY A 45 -35.16 -37.19 7.26
CA GLY A 45 -35.56 -38.24 8.20
C GLY A 45 -34.36 -38.87 8.94
N PRO A 46 -34.55 -39.41 10.15
CA PRO A 46 -33.45 -39.95 10.94
C PRO A 46 -32.98 -41.31 10.40
N ILE A 47 -31.66 -41.43 10.24
CA ILE A 47 -30.97 -42.66 9.84
C ILE A 47 -31.02 -43.68 10.99
N ARG A 48 -31.69 -44.81 10.78
CA ARG A 48 -31.64 -46.01 11.63
C ARG A 48 -30.29 -46.72 11.45
N PRO A 49 -29.60 -47.15 12.52
CA PRO A 49 -28.58 -48.19 12.42
C PRO A 49 -29.22 -49.60 12.29
N PRO A 50 -28.52 -50.56 11.66
CA PRO A 50 -29.05 -51.89 11.39
C PRO A 50 -29.17 -52.77 12.64
N ALA A 51 -30.15 -53.66 12.61
CA ALA A 51 -30.49 -54.63 13.63
C ALA A 51 -29.36 -55.65 13.88
N ALA A 52 -29.14 -55.97 15.15
CA ALA A 52 -28.38 -57.13 15.60
C ALA A 52 -29.35 -58.29 15.86
N ASP A 53 -29.00 -59.49 15.38
CA ASP A 53 -29.69 -60.74 15.71
C ASP A 53 -28.87 -61.51 16.78
N PRO A 54 -29.50 -62.28 17.68
CA PRO A 54 -28.87 -62.79 18.89
C PRO A 54 -28.54 -64.28 18.80
N THR A 55 -27.39 -64.72 19.33
CA THR A 55 -27.25 -66.08 19.87
C THR A 55 -26.14 -66.16 20.93
N THR A 56 -26.58 -66.43 22.16
CA THR A 56 -26.04 -67.37 23.18
C THR A 56 -24.58 -67.35 23.62
N GLY A 57 -24.43 -67.20 24.94
CA GLY A 57 -23.70 -68.19 25.75
C GLY A 57 -22.34 -67.77 26.30
N ASP A 58 -22.35 -67.29 27.54
CA ASP A 58 -21.51 -67.76 28.66
C ASP A 58 -21.01 -66.63 29.59
N SER A 59 -21.19 -66.88 30.90
CA SER A 59 -20.87 -65.98 32.02
C SER A 59 -19.43 -66.24 32.56
N PRO A 60 -18.96 -65.52 33.61
CA PRO A 60 -17.86 -64.57 33.55
C PRO A 60 -16.55 -65.12 34.16
N PRO A 61 -15.47 -64.32 34.24
CA PRO A 61 -15.19 -63.74 35.55
C PRO A 61 -14.70 -62.28 35.55
N SER A 62 -15.00 -61.66 36.68
CA SER A 62 -14.47 -60.42 37.27
C SER A 62 -12.93 -60.32 37.28
N GLY A 63 -12.41 -59.11 37.03
CA GLY A 63 -11.08 -58.69 37.53
C GLY A 63 -10.20 -57.94 36.52
N THR A 64 -10.37 -56.61 36.49
CA THR A 64 -9.38 -55.54 36.20
C THR A 64 -8.25 -55.78 35.18
N PRO A 65 -8.24 -55.05 34.04
CA PRO A 65 -7.01 -54.70 33.34
C PRO A 65 -6.59 -53.24 33.59
N ALA A 66 -5.28 -53.03 33.65
CA ALA A 66 -4.57 -51.77 33.87
C ALA A 66 -4.99 -50.64 32.88
N PRO A 67 -4.84 -49.36 33.25
CA PRO A 67 -5.17 -48.25 32.37
C PRO A 67 -4.23 -48.23 31.15
N GLY A 68 -4.84 -48.41 29.98
CA GLY A 68 -4.20 -48.22 28.68
C GLY A 68 -3.72 -46.78 28.51
N HIS A 69 -2.51 -46.67 28.01
CA HIS A 69 -1.81 -45.45 27.65
C HIS A 69 -2.67 -44.60 26.68
N LEU A 70 -3.31 -43.56 27.19
CA LEU A 70 -3.86 -42.49 26.35
C LEU A 70 -2.67 -41.73 25.79
N SER A 71 -2.40 -41.93 24.50
CA SER A 71 -1.50 -41.09 23.71
C SER A 71 -2.07 -39.68 23.68
N HIS A 72 -1.70 -38.86 24.66
CA HIS A 72 -1.83 -37.42 24.56
C HIS A 72 -1.05 -36.99 23.31
N ILE A 73 -1.76 -36.66 22.25
CA ILE A 73 -1.21 -35.83 21.18
C ILE A 73 -1.00 -34.47 21.83
N SER A 74 0.19 -34.27 22.38
CA SER A 74 0.66 -32.94 22.75
C SER A 74 0.83 -32.17 21.45
N THR A 75 -0.19 -31.41 21.08
CA THR A 75 -0.05 -30.30 20.13
C THR A 75 0.87 -29.28 20.79
N THR A 76 2.18 -29.45 20.62
CA THR A 76 3.13 -28.39 20.98
C THR A 76 2.71 -27.14 20.21
N PRO A 77 2.43 -26.01 20.89
CA PRO A 77 2.19 -24.76 20.19
C PRO A 77 3.43 -24.48 19.33
N ASP A 78 3.19 -24.20 18.06
CA ASP A 78 4.22 -23.93 17.06
C ASP A 78 5.01 -22.70 17.54
N ARG A 79 6.12 -22.92 18.25
CA ARG A 79 7.00 -21.84 18.69
C ARG A 79 7.64 -21.29 17.44
N HIS A 80 7.19 -20.12 16.98
CA HIS A 80 7.91 -19.37 15.97
C HIS A 80 9.38 -19.27 16.41
N PRO A 81 10.34 -19.71 15.57
CA PRO A 81 11.74 -19.68 15.95
C PRO A 81 12.14 -18.24 16.25
N GLU A 82 12.62 -18.00 17.46
CA GLU A 82 13.21 -16.72 17.85
C GLU A 82 14.28 -16.33 16.82
N PRO A 83 14.26 -15.09 16.30
CA PRO A 83 15.17 -14.67 15.25
C PRO A 83 16.62 -14.77 15.75
N THR A 84 17.42 -15.61 15.12
CA THR A 84 18.85 -15.74 15.44
C THR A 84 19.59 -14.46 15.06
N ALA A 85 20.68 -14.14 15.78
CA ALA A 85 21.48 -12.93 15.51
C ALA A 85 22.03 -12.87 14.07
N GLU A 86 22.27 -14.04 13.47
CA GLU A 86 22.71 -14.20 12.09
C GLU A 86 21.61 -13.80 11.08
N SER A 87 20.35 -14.18 11.36
CA SER A 87 19.20 -13.79 10.54
C SER A 87 18.96 -12.27 10.53
N LEU A 88 19.16 -11.62 11.69
CA LEU A 88 19.05 -10.16 11.81
C LEU A 88 20.19 -9.45 11.06
N SER A 89 21.40 -10.00 11.07
CA SER A 89 22.55 -9.48 10.34
C SER A 89 22.33 -9.53 8.83
N VAL A 90 21.81 -10.66 8.31
CA VAL A 90 21.47 -10.81 6.89
C VAL A 90 20.36 -9.82 6.48
N ARG A 91 19.30 -9.69 7.29
CA ARG A 91 18.21 -8.72 7.03
C ARG A 91 18.72 -7.28 7.05
N GLY A 92 19.60 -6.94 7.99
CA GLY A 92 20.24 -5.62 8.08
C GLY A 92 21.11 -5.30 6.86
N LEU A 93 21.93 -6.27 6.41
CA LEU A 93 22.74 -6.13 5.20
C LEU A 93 21.87 -5.96 3.94
N ALA A 94 20.81 -6.76 3.81
CA ALA A 94 19.86 -6.65 2.70
C ALA A 94 19.17 -5.27 2.68
N ALA A 95 18.73 -4.77 3.83
CA ALA A 95 18.18 -3.42 3.94
C ALA A 95 19.20 -2.34 3.56
N LEU A 96 20.46 -2.47 4.00
CA LEU A 96 21.52 -1.52 3.67
C LEU A 96 21.86 -1.51 2.17
N ALA A 97 21.74 -2.64 1.49
CA ALA A 97 21.91 -2.75 0.03
C ALA A 97 20.84 -1.95 -0.75
N LEU A 98 19.67 -1.72 -0.16
CA LEU A 98 18.61 -0.86 -0.74
C LEU A 98 18.90 0.63 -0.56
N ALA A 99 19.80 1.03 0.35
CA ALA A 99 20.03 2.45 0.62
C ALA A 99 20.58 3.23 -0.60
N PRO A 100 21.59 2.77 -1.34
CA PRO A 100 22.10 3.49 -2.52
C PRO A 100 21.06 3.80 -3.61
N PRO A 101 20.22 2.85 -4.08
CA PRO A 101 19.20 3.15 -5.08
C PRO A 101 18.11 4.08 -4.52
N LEU A 102 17.72 3.95 -3.25
CA LEU A 102 16.75 4.84 -2.61
C LEU A 102 17.27 6.29 -2.51
N ARG A 103 18.53 6.48 -2.10
CA ARG A 103 19.17 7.81 -2.07
C ARG A 103 19.20 8.44 -3.47
N LEU A 104 19.55 7.64 -4.49
CA LEU A 104 19.54 8.09 -5.88
C LEU A 104 18.13 8.47 -6.37
N ALA A 105 17.11 7.69 -6.01
CA ALA A 105 15.72 7.98 -6.34
C ALA A 105 15.29 9.34 -5.78
N VAL A 106 15.59 9.61 -4.49
CA VAL A 106 15.31 10.91 -3.88
C VAL A 106 16.09 12.02 -4.58
N ALA A 107 17.39 11.85 -4.82
CA ALA A 107 18.23 12.84 -5.49
C ALA A 107 17.72 13.23 -6.88
N ARG A 108 17.22 12.26 -7.66
CA ARG A 108 16.68 12.48 -9.00
C ARG A 108 15.28 13.11 -8.99
N HIS A 109 14.46 12.85 -7.97
CA HIS A 109 13.01 13.15 -7.98
C HIS A 109 12.60 14.27 -7.03
N ALA A 110 13.47 14.70 -6.11
CA ALA A 110 13.28 15.89 -5.29
C ALA A 110 13.51 17.18 -6.11
N VAL A 111 12.65 17.42 -7.10
CA VAL A 111 12.65 18.62 -7.96
C VAL A 111 11.32 19.36 -7.83
N PRO A 112 11.31 20.70 -8.04
CA PRO A 112 10.08 21.47 -8.01
C PRO A 112 9.02 20.96 -9.02
N PRO A 113 7.73 21.22 -8.76
CA PRO A 113 6.66 20.85 -9.69
C PRO A 113 6.89 21.43 -11.09
N GLY A 114 6.59 20.65 -12.12
CA GLY A 114 6.78 21.04 -13.53
C GLY A 114 8.22 20.93 -14.05
N SER A 115 9.19 20.62 -13.18
CA SER A 115 10.58 20.38 -13.61
C SER A 115 10.80 18.91 -13.98
N PRO A 116 11.59 18.60 -15.02
CA PRO A 116 12.00 17.24 -15.31
C PRO A 116 12.83 16.66 -14.16
N ALA A 117 12.86 15.32 -14.07
CA ALA A 117 13.72 14.64 -13.10
C ALA A 117 15.20 15.01 -13.33
N ARG A 118 15.97 15.18 -12.25
CA ARG A 118 17.39 15.50 -12.40
C ARG A 118 18.13 14.34 -13.04
N THR A 119 18.93 14.64 -14.05
CA THR A 119 19.84 13.68 -14.69
C THR A 119 21.29 13.93 -14.29
N GLY A 120 21.61 15.13 -13.77
CA GLY A 120 22.95 15.52 -13.34
C GLY A 120 22.96 16.34 -12.05
N CYS A 121 24.15 16.55 -11.50
CA CYS A 121 24.39 17.45 -10.37
C CYS A 121 24.20 18.92 -10.76
N ASP A 122 23.42 19.67 -9.99
CA ASP A 122 23.16 21.10 -10.20
C ASP A 122 24.43 21.97 -10.24
N GLY A 123 25.52 21.55 -9.58
CA GLY A 123 26.75 22.33 -9.50
C GLY A 123 27.79 22.02 -10.58
N CYS A 124 27.90 20.76 -11.04
CA CYS A 124 28.98 20.34 -11.94
C CYS A 124 28.53 19.47 -13.12
N GLY A 125 27.22 19.23 -13.27
CA GLY A 125 26.66 18.43 -14.36
C GLY A 125 26.96 16.93 -14.30
N ALA A 126 27.65 16.44 -13.25
CA ALA A 126 27.97 15.01 -13.13
C ALA A 126 26.70 14.14 -13.13
N SER A 127 26.65 13.11 -13.97
CA SER A 127 25.46 12.28 -14.17
C SER A 127 25.07 11.51 -12.91
N LEU A 128 23.79 11.60 -12.54
CA LEU A 128 23.21 10.89 -11.40
C LEU A 128 22.98 9.44 -11.78
N ARG A 129 23.83 8.54 -11.31
CA ARG A 129 23.76 7.09 -11.52
C ARG A 129 24.06 6.34 -10.22
N LEU A 130 23.77 5.04 -10.18
CA LEU A 130 24.11 4.21 -9.02
C LEU A 130 25.64 4.17 -8.85
N GLY A 131 26.12 4.38 -7.62
CA GLY A 131 27.54 4.59 -7.34
C GLY A 131 28.07 5.98 -7.72
N GLY A 132 27.22 6.88 -8.22
CA GLY A 132 27.55 8.24 -8.61
C GLY A 132 27.19 9.30 -7.54
N PRO A 133 27.14 10.58 -7.93
CA PRO A 133 26.74 11.67 -7.04
C PRO A 133 25.36 11.42 -6.40
N GLY A 134 25.24 11.63 -5.09
CA GLY A 134 23.98 11.47 -4.37
C GLY A 134 23.60 10.05 -3.93
N SER A 135 24.28 8.99 -4.38
CA SER A 135 24.02 7.62 -3.90
C SER A 135 24.74 7.28 -2.59
N GLY A 136 25.72 8.09 -2.19
CA GLY A 136 26.43 7.94 -0.92
C GLY A 136 25.62 8.43 0.29
N PRO A 137 25.92 7.96 1.51
CA PRO A 137 25.17 8.30 2.75
C PRO A 137 25.20 9.80 3.09
N ALA A 138 26.24 10.50 2.67
CA ALA A 138 26.35 11.95 2.85
C ALA A 138 25.45 12.76 1.90
N ALA A 139 24.83 12.12 0.88
CA ALA A 139 24.05 12.77 -0.17
C ALA A 139 24.78 13.98 -0.79
N ARG A 140 26.09 13.84 -1.04
CA ARG A 140 26.94 14.90 -1.64
C ARG A 140 27.51 14.45 -2.96
N CYS A 141 27.77 15.43 -3.83
CA CYS A 141 28.55 15.22 -5.03
C CYS A 141 30.01 14.90 -4.67
N PRO A 142 30.62 13.82 -5.17
CA PRO A 142 32.05 13.57 -4.97
C PRO A 142 32.93 14.61 -5.69
N ARG A 143 32.43 15.25 -6.77
CA ARG A 143 33.19 16.21 -7.58
C ARG A 143 33.14 17.64 -7.05
N CYS A 144 31.95 18.16 -6.75
CA CYS A 144 31.76 19.56 -6.32
C CYS A 144 31.29 19.72 -4.87
N ARG A 145 31.09 18.63 -4.13
CA ARG A 145 30.65 18.58 -2.71
C ARG A 145 29.31 19.26 -2.37
N THR A 146 28.61 19.82 -3.36
CA THR A 146 27.21 20.25 -3.27
C THR A 146 26.36 19.08 -2.77
N ARG A 147 25.42 19.37 -1.87
CA ARG A 147 24.44 18.38 -1.41
C ARG A 147 23.44 18.11 -2.52
N ILE A 148 23.25 16.84 -2.86
CA ILE A 148 22.31 16.35 -3.87
C ILE A 148 21.43 15.29 -3.20
N GLY A 149 20.20 15.68 -2.87
CA GLY A 149 19.18 14.75 -2.35
C GLY A 149 18.90 14.89 -0.85
N ALA A 150 18.47 13.78 -0.24
CA ALA A 150 17.94 13.72 1.11
C ALA A 150 18.97 14.16 2.18
N PRO A 151 18.51 14.57 3.38
CA PRO A 151 19.41 14.75 4.51
C PRO A 151 20.23 13.47 4.77
N ALA A 152 21.52 13.63 5.08
CA ALA A 152 22.41 12.51 5.37
C ALA A 152 21.83 11.63 6.48
N GLY A 153 21.85 10.30 6.29
CA GLY A 153 21.32 9.33 7.27
C GLY A 153 19.80 9.14 7.27
N SER A 154 19.03 9.95 6.53
CA SER A 154 17.56 9.87 6.57
C SER A 154 17.00 8.62 5.88
N VAL A 155 17.64 8.13 4.81
CA VAL A 155 17.23 6.89 4.14
C VAL A 155 17.52 5.68 5.01
N GLU A 156 18.66 5.69 5.69
CA GLU A 156 19.13 4.66 6.60
C GLU A 156 18.24 4.59 7.84
N ALA A 157 17.87 5.73 8.40
CA ALA A 157 16.89 5.80 9.48
C ALA A 157 15.52 5.26 9.03
N GLY A 158 15.08 5.60 7.81
CA GLY A 158 13.84 5.07 7.23
C GLY A 158 13.89 3.54 7.05
N LEU A 159 15.01 3.00 6.56
CA LEU A 159 15.21 1.56 6.40
C LEU A 159 15.28 0.84 7.75
N ALA A 160 15.94 1.42 8.74
CA ALA A 160 15.99 0.88 10.09
C ALA A 160 14.60 0.86 10.74
N ALA A 161 13.82 1.94 10.59
CA ALA A 161 12.44 1.99 11.05
C ALA A 161 11.55 0.98 10.32
N ALA A 162 11.70 0.84 9.00
CA ALA A 162 10.98 -0.17 8.21
C ALA A 162 11.32 -1.59 8.67
N LEU A 163 12.59 -1.88 8.92
CA LEU A 163 13.02 -3.18 9.44
C LEU A 163 12.46 -3.42 10.85
N ALA A 164 12.46 -2.41 11.72
CA ALA A 164 11.86 -2.51 13.05
C ALA A 164 10.36 -2.84 12.97
N VAL A 165 9.61 -2.17 12.08
CA VAL A 165 8.19 -2.49 11.84
C VAL A 165 8.03 -3.94 11.39
N LEU A 166 8.84 -4.42 10.44
CA LEU A 166 8.74 -5.80 9.93
C LEU A 166 9.11 -6.87 10.97
N VAL A 167 10.02 -6.54 11.90
CA VAL A 167 10.41 -7.42 13.00
C VAL A 167 9.32 -7.47 14.07
N LEU A 168 8.71 -6.33 14.39
CA LEU A 168 7.68 -6.21 15.43
C LEU A 168 6.29 -6.64 14.95
N LEU A 169 6.03 -6.58 13.64
CA LEU A 169 4.75 -6.99 13.06
C LEU A 169 4.64 -8.52 13.09
N ASP A 170 3.68 -9.02 13.87
CA ASP A 170 3.38 -10.44 13.91
C ASP A 170 2.38 -10.82 12.81
N ALA A 171 2.91 -11.15 11.63
CA ALA A 171 2.09 -11.50 10.47
C ALA A 171 2.68 -12.69 9.68
N PRO A 172 1.91 -13.38 8.85
CA PRO A 172 2.44 -14.38 7.90
C PRO A 172 3.44 -13.77 6.92
N LEU A 173 4.32 -14.60 6.34
CA LEU A 173 5.37 -14.15 5.42
C LEU A 173 4.83 -13.36 4.22
N ALA A 174 3.70 -13.78 3.65
CA ALA A 174 3.09 -13.11 2.49
C ALA A 174 2.62 -11.69 2.83
N GLU A 175 2.06 -11.49 4.02
CA GLU A 175 1.63 -10.17 4.51
C GLU A 175 2.82 -9.28 4.84
N ARG A 176 3.84 -9.82 5.54
CA ARG A 176 5.11 -9.11 5.79
C ARG A 176 5.76 -8.68 4.47
N ALA A 177 5.67 -9.49 3.42
CA ALA A 177 6.19 -9.12 2.10
C ALA A 177 5.42 -7.93 1.50
N ALA A 178 4.10 -7.87 1.64
CA ALA A 178 3.29 -6.74 1.20
C ALA A 178 3.64 -5.44 1.96
N VAL A 179 3.80 -5.53 3.28
CA VAL A 179 4.23 -4.40 4.12
C VAL A 179 5.65 -3.97 3.76
N ALA A 180 6.58 -4.91 3.59
CA ALA A 180 7.97 -4.63 3.22
C ALA A 180 8.06 -3.94 1.86
N TRP A 181 7.31 -4.44 0.87
CA TRP A 181 7.20 -3.81 -0.44
C TRP A 181 6.77 -2.35 -0.31
N TRP A 182 5.66 -2.10 0.39
CA TRP A 182 5.14 -0.76 0.55
C TRP A 182 6.12 0.17 1.28
N LEU A 183 6.78 -0.29 2.35
CA LEU A 183 7.75 0.50 3.11
C LEU A 183 8.95 0.93 2.26
N VAL A 184 9.45 0.06 1.38
CA VAL A 184 10.56 0.39 0.47
C VAL A 184 10.20 1.57 -0.44
N TRP A 185 8.96 1.63 -0.93
CA TRP A 185 8.48 2.77 -1.72
C TRP A 185 8.07 3.97 -0.86
N ALA A 186 7.62 3.76 0.37
CA ALA A 186 7.21 4.83 1.29
C ALA A 186 8.41 5.72 1.70
N ILE A 187 9.60 5.15 1.91
CA ILE A 187 10.81 5.90 2.32
C ILE A 187 11.14 7.05 1.33
N PRO A 188 11.37 6.81 0.03
CA PRO A 188 11.67 7.89 -0.91
C PRO A 188 10.48 8.83 -1.08
N LEU A 189 9.24 8.33 -0.99
CA LEU A 189 8.04 9.19 -1.09
C LEU A 189 7.98 10.20 0.06
N VAL A 190 8.21 9.77 1.30
CA VAL A 190 8.26 10.65 2.49
C VAL A 190 9.37 11.69 2.35
N LEU A 191 10.56 11.28 1.91
CA LEU A 191 11.69 12.19 1.78
C LEU A 191 11.50 13.21 0.64
N ILE A 192 10.90 12.80 -0.47
CA ILE A 192 10.55 13.71 -1.57
C ILE A 192 9.42 14.65 -1.12
N ASP A 193 8.43 14.16 -0.38
CA ASP A 193 7.33 14.99 0.12
C ASP A 193 7.82 16.07 1.09
N LEU A 194 8.71 15.71 2.01
CA LEU A 194 9.37 16.67 2.91
C LEU A 194 10.21 17.72 2.15
N ALA A 195 10.82 17.34 1.02
CA ALA A 195 11.69 18.23 0.26
C ALA A 195 10.93 19.17 -0.68
N VAL A 196 9.93 18.67 -1.40
CA VAL A 196 9.26 19.38 -2.50
C VAL A 196 7.72 19.33 -2.45
N ARG A 197 7.12 18.73 -1.42
CA ARG A 197 5.66 18.60 -1.24
C ARG A 197 4.97 18.00 -2.47
N ARG A 198 5.55 16.94 -3.01
CA ARG A 198 5.06 16.25 -4.20
C ARG A 198 5.28 14.76 -4.09
N LEU A 199 4.25 13.98 -4.44
CA LEU A 199 4.34 12.54 -4.63
C LEU A 199 4.37 12.22 -6.13
N PRO A 200 5.49 11.69 -6.67
CA PRO A 200 5.57 11.30 -8.07
C PRO A 200 4.78 10.00 -8.32
N ASP A 201 3.86 10.04 -9.28
CA ASP A 201 3.01 8.90 -9.68
C ASP A 201 3.78 7.61 -9.97
N ARG A 202 4.97 7.76 -10.55
CA ARG A 202 5.91 6.67 -10.84
C ARG A 202 6.35 5.85 -9.63
N PHE A 203 6.16 6.34 -8.40
CA PHE A 203 6.44 5.58 -7.17
C PHE A 203 5.16 5.10 -6.48
N THR A 204 4.08 5.89 -6.51
CA THR A 204 2.84 5.52 -5.81
C THR A 204 2.09 4.39 -6.51
N ALA A 205 2.09 4.37 -7.85
CA ALA A 205 1.47 3.30 -8.63
C ALA A 205 2.09 1.92 -8.37
N PRO A 206 3.43 1.72 -8.50
CA PRO A 206 4.03 0.42 -8.19
C PRO A 206 3.92 0.05 -6.71
N ALA A 207 3.92 1.03 -5.79
CA ALA A 207 3.70 0.77 -4.37
C ALA A 207 2.32 0.14 -4.13
N ALA A 208 1.25 0.78 -4.62
CA ALA A 208 -0.11 0.29 -4.45
C ALA A 208 -0.35 -1.03 -5.20
N ALA A 209 0.12 -1.14 -6.45
CA ALA A 209 -0.05 -2.33 -7.27
C ALA A 209 0.63 -3.56 -6.64
N GLY A 210 1.86 -3.40 -6.13
CA GLY A 210 2.56 -4.50 -5.49
C GLY A 210 1.93 -4.91 -4.15
N VAL A 211 1.37 -3.97 -3.38
CA VAL A 211 0.56 -4.32 -2.19
C VAL A 211 -0.61 -5.20 -2.59
N VAL A 212 -1.43 -4.77 -3.55
CA VAL A 212 -2.62 -5.53 -3.96
C VAL A 212 -2.24 -6.91 -4.51
N ALA A 213 -1.15 -6.99 -5.28
CA ALA A 213 -0.65 -8.26 -5.83
C ALA A 213 -0.11 -9.20 -4.74
N LEU A 214 0.69 -8.70 -3.79
CA LEU A 214 1.23 -9.52 -2.70
C LEU A 214 0.14 -9.98 -1.73
N LEU A 215 -0.86 -9.13 -1.46
CA LEU A 215 -2.03 -9.52 -0.70
C LEU A 215 -2.90 -10.54 -1.47
N ALA A 216 -2.95 -10.50 -2.80
CA ALA A 216 -3.62 -11.53 -3.59
C ALA A 216 -2.91 -12.89 -3.45
N VAL A 217 -1.57 -12.89 -3.42
CA VAL A 217 -0.79 -14.08 -3.11
C VAL A 217 -1.11 -14.57 -1.70
N ALA A 218 -1.13 -13.69 -0.70
CA ALA A 218 -1.51 -14.05 0.67
C ALA A 218 -2.91 -14.67 0.75
N ALA A 219 -3.87 -14.10 0.02
CA ALA A 219 -5.24 -14.62 -0.10
C ALA A 219 -5.27 -16.04 -0.67
N SER A 220 -4.48 -16.29 -1.72
CA SER A 220 -4.38 -17.62 -2.35
C SER A 220 -3.72 -18.69 -1.46
N THR A 221 -2.92 -18.28 -0.49
CA THR A 221 -2.21 -19.20 0.43
C THR A 221 -2.98 -19.56 1.70
N GLY A 222 -4.19 -19.03 1.89
CA GLY A 222 -5.07 -19.45 3.00
C GLY A 222 -5.80 -18.32 3.74
N ALA A 223 -5.46 -17.05 3.50
CA ALA A 223 -6.18 -15.94 4.14
C ALA A 223 -7.59 -15.71 3.57
N GLY A 224 -7.88 -16.26 2.39
CA GLY A 224 -9.19 -16.17 1.74
C GLY A 224 -9.37 -14.90 0.91
N PHE A 225 -10.44 -14.89 0.10
CA PHE A 225 -10.71 -13.82 -0.87
C PHE A 225 -11.34 -12.57 -0.22
N GLU A 226 -12.08 -12.75 0.87
CA GLU A 226 -12.78 -11.65 1.55
C GLU A 226 -11.82 -10.55 2.07
N PRO A 227 -10.72 -10.86 2.79
CA PRO A 227 -9.76 -9.83 3.22
C PRO A 227 -9.13 -9.09 2.05
N TRP A 228 -8.91 -9.76 0.93
CA TRP A 228 -8.37 -9.15 -0.28
C TRP A 228 -9.34 -8.15 -0.90
N LEU A 229 -10.61 -8.53 -1.04
CA LEU A 229 -11.64 -7.62 -1.56
C LEU A 229 -11.82 -6.40 -0.65
N ARG A 230 -11.81 -6.63 0.67
CA ARG A 230 -11.84 -5.55 1.67
C ARG A 230 -10.63 -4.62 1.55
N ALA A 231 -9.43 -5.15 1.36
CA ALA A 231 -8.23 -4.36 1.10
C ALA A 231 -8.38 -3.48 -0.15
N VAL A 232 -8.82 -4.06 -1.28
CA VAL A 232 -9.03 -3.29 -2.52
C VAL A 232 -10.08 -2.20 -2.31
N ALA A 233 -11.22 -2.54 -1.69
CA ALA A 233 -12.29 -1.58 -1.42
C ALA A 233 -11.84 -0.45 -0.47
N ALA A 234 -11.09 -0.77 0.57
CA ALA A 234 -10.52 0.20 1.51
C ALA A 234 -9.48 1.11 0.83
N GLY A 235 -8.62 0.55 -0.02
CA GLY A 235 -7.64 1.31 -0.81
C GLY A 235 -8.33 2.30 -1.75
N VAL A 236 -9.29 1.83 -2.55
CA VAL A 236 -10.06 2.69 -3.45
C VAL A 236 -10.85 3.74 -2.67
N GLY A 237 -11.56 3.32 -1.61
CA GLY A 237 -12.36 4.21 -0.78
C GLY A 237 -11.54 5.31 -0.11
N LEU A 238 -10.40 4.98 0.49
CA LEU A 238 -9.53 5.96 1.13
C LEU A 238 -8.88 6.90 0.09
N GLY A 239 -8.43 6.36 -1.04
CA GLY A 239 -7.89 7.17 -2.14
C GLY A 239 -8.93 8.15 -2.71
N LEU A 240 -10.16 7.70 -2.92
CA LEU A 240 -11.27 8.54 -3.37
C LEU A 240 -11.66 9.59 -2.32
N ALA A 241 -11.67 9.24 -1.03
CA ALA A 241 -11.94 10.19 0.03
C ALA A 241 -10.92 11.34 0.02
N PHE A 242 -9.62 11.02 -0.10
CA PHE A 242 -8.57 12.02 -0.22
C PHE A 242 -8.70 12.84 -1.51
N ALA A 243 -8.93 12.20 -2.65
CA ALA A 243 -9.13 12.90 -3.92
C ALA A 243 -10.36 13.83 -3.89
N ALA A 244 -11.45 13.39 -3.26
CA ALA A 244 -12.66 14.19 -3.08
C ALA A 244 -12.34 15.45 -2.26
N THR A 245 -11.58 15.36 -1.16
CA THR A 245 -11.19 16.57 -0.43
C THR A 245 -10.40 17.55 -1.29
N THR A 246 -9.53 17.08 -2.18
CA THR A 246 -8.82 17.94 -3.14
C THR A 246 -9.79 18.64 -4.09
N LEU A 247 -10.77 17.91 -4.62
CA LEU A 247 -11.77 18.45 -5.55
C LEU A 247 -12.71 19.46 -4.88
N LEU A 248 -13.14 19.18 -3.65
CA LEU A 248 -14.08 20.02 -2.91
C LEU A 248 -13.42 21.26 -2.29
N LEU A 249 -12.20 21.14 -1.74
CA LEU A 249 -11.52 22.24 -1.03
C LEU A 249 -10.47 22.95 -1.89
N GLY A 250 -10.23 22.47 -3.12
CA GLY A 250 -9.24 23.02 -4.04
C GLY A 250 -7.84 23.06 -3.43
N ARG A 251 -7.23 24.26 -3.39
CA ARG A 251 -5.90 24.48 -2.80
C ARG A 251 -5.81 24.20 -1.29
N ARG A 252 -6.94 24.14 -0.58
CA ARG A 252 -6.99 23.82 0.86
C ARG A 252 -7.15 22.33 1.14
N GLY A 253 -7.47 21.52 0.13
CA GLY A 253 -7.61 20.08 0.27
C GLY A 253 -6.26 19.36 0.31
N PHE A 254 -6.29 18.05 0.58
CA PHE A 254 -5.11 17.20 0.50
C PHE A 254 -4.54 17.20 -0.92
N GLY A 255 -3.24 16.98 -1.07
CA GLY A 255 -2.64 16.91 -2.41
C GLY A 255 -3.14 15.67 -3.16
N LEU A 256 -3.34 15.78 -4.47
CA LEU A 256 -3.59 14.62 -5.35
C LEU A 256 -2.52 13.52 -5.23
N GLY A 257 -1.32 13.89 -4.76
CA GLY A 257 -0.26 12.96 -4.40
C GLY A 257 -0.60 12.09 -3.19
N ASP A 258 -1.09 12.70 -2.11
CA ASP A 258 -1.47 12.00 -0.88
C ASP A 258 -2.59 11.00 -1.13
N ALA A 259 -3.54 11.34 -2.01
CA ALA A 259 -4.60 10.44 -2.43
C ALA A 259 -4.08 9.13 -3.04
N LYS A 260 -2.95 9.17 -3.76
CA LYS A 260 -2.35 7.96 -4.36
C LYS A 260 -1.63 7.10 -3.34
N LEU A 261 -0.97 7.72 -2.36
CA LEU A 261 -0.38 7.00 -1.25
C LEU A 261 -1.47 6.37 -0.37
N ALA A 262 -2.57 7.08 -0.18
CA ALA A 262 -3.75 6.63 0.55
C ALA A 262 -4.36 5.35 -0.04
N VAL A 263 -4.24 5.11 -1.35
CA VAL A 263 -4.66 3.82 -1.95
C VAL A 263 -3.85 2.65 -1.39
N GLY A 264 -2.53 2.76 -1.34
CA GLY A 264 -1.67 1.71 -0.77
C GLY A 264 -1.88 1.52 0.73
N VAL A 265 -2.05 2.63 1.46
CA VAL A 265 -2.37 2.60 2.91
C VAL A 265 -3.71 1.94 3.17
N GLY A 266 -4.75 2.34 2.44
CA GLY A 266 -6.08 1.78 2.59
C GLY A 266 -6.10 0.29 2.28
N ALA A 267 -5.34 -0.16 1.28
CA ALA A 267 -5.19 -1.57 0.98
C ALA A 267 -4.49 -2.36 2.10
N LEU A 268 -3.38 -1.85 2.63
CA LEU A 268 -2.68 -2.51 3.74
C LEU A 268 -3.54 -2.58 5.00
N LEU A 269 -4.12 -1.45 5.44
CA LEU A 269 -4.90 -1.43 6.67
C LEU A 269 -6.24 -2.15 6.52
N GLY A 270 -6.86 -2.05 5.34
CA GLY A 270 -8.12 -2.74 5.04
C GLY A 270 -7.99 -4.25 5.00
N TRP A 271 -6.80 -4.78 4.71
CA TRP A 271 -6.50 -6.21 4.85
C TRP A 271 -6.78 -6.71 6.27
N TYR A 272 -6.23 -6.01 7.27
CA TYR A 272 -6.39 -6.32 8.69
C TYR A 272 -7.78 -5.94 9.22
N GLY A 273 -8.42 -4.92 8.63
CA GLY A 273 -9.85 -4.69 8.74
C GLY A 273 -10.26 -3.23 8.88
N TRP A 274 -11.58 -3.02 8.87
CA TRP A 274 -12.15 -1.68 9.00
C TRP A 274 -11.72 -0.94 10.28
N PRO A 275 -11.66 -1.60 11.47
CA PRO A 275 -11.17 -0.92 12.67
C PRO A 275 -9.71 -0.47 12.54
N VAL A 276 -8.85 -1.28 11.93
CA VAL A 276 -7.43 -0.98 11.72
C VAL A 276 -7.25 0.17 10.72
N LEU A 277 -8.05 0.18 9.65
CA LEU A 277 -8.12 1.31 8.70
C LEU A 277 -8.50 2.61 9.42
N LEU A 278 -9.58 2.60 10.20
CA LEU A 278 -10.03 3.78 10.94
C LEU A 278 -8.99 4.22 11.96
N ALA A 279 -8.38 3.30 12.70
CA ALA A 279 -7.32 3.59 13.66
C ALA A 279 -6.12 4.25 12.97
N GLY A 280 -5.68 3.73 11.81
CA GLY A 280 -4.57 4.31 11.05
C GLY A 280 -4.87 5.73 10.57
N VAL A 281 -6.06 5.96 10.04
CA VAL A 281 -6.50 7.30 9.64
C VAL A 281 -6.52 8.26 10.83
N VAL A 282 -7.11 7.85 11.96
CA VAL A 282 -7.17 8.65 13.18
C VAL A 282 -5.78 8.96 13.71
N LEU A 283 -4.88 7.97 13.76
CA LEU A 283 -3.49 8.14 14.20
C LEU A 283 -2.73 9.10 13.29
N THR A 284 -2.91 9.00 11.97
CA THR A 284 -2.34 9.95 11.02
C THR A 284 -2.79 11.39 11.33
N PHE A 285 -4.09 11.60 11.52
CA PHE A 285 -4.62 12.92 11.87
C PHE A 285 -4.11 13.40 13.23
N ALA A 286 -4.03 12.52 14.23
CA ALA A 286 -3.51 12.84 15.55
C ALA A 286 -2.03 13.26 15.49
N PHE A 287 -1.17 12.48 14.81
CA PHE A 287 0.24 12.83 14.63
C PHE A 287 0.43 14.14 13.88
N SER A 288 -0.36 14.34 12.81
CA SER A 288 -0.36 15.60 12.05
C SER A 288 -0.78 16.77 12.93
N ALA A 289 -1.86 16.64 13.71
CA ALA A 289 -2.38 17.69 14.58
C ALA A 289 -1.40 18.06 15.70
N VAL A 290 -0.86 17.06 16.42
CA VAL A 290 0.14 17.28 17.48
C VAL A 290 1.38 17.97 16.93
N THR A 291 1.89 17.51 15.78
CA THR A 291 3.08 18.09 15.16
C THR A 291 2.81 19.52 14.68
N SER A 292 1.70 19.74 13.97
CA SER A 292 1.33 21.08 13.48
C SER A 292 1.14 22.07 14.62
N LEU A 293 0.46 21.65 15.70
CA LEU A 293 0.26 22.46 16.89
C LEU A 293 1.59 22.78 17.57
N GLY A 294 2.49 21.80 17.72
CA GLY A 294 3.82 22.00 18.29
C GLY A 294 4.66 23.00 17.48
N LEU A 295 4.66 22.89 16.15
CA LEU A 295 5.35 23.85 15.27
C LEU A 295 4.75 25.26 15.35
N LEU A 296 3.42 25.36 15.47
CA LEU A 296 2.72 26.64 15.61
C LEU A 296 3.04 27.30 16.96
N LEU A 297 3.00 26.55 18.06
CA LEU A 297 3.36 27.01 19.40
C LEU A 297 4.84 27.44 19.46
N ALA A 298 5.73 26.72 18.77
CA ALA A 298 7.12 27.09 18.60
C ALA A 298 7.35 28.29 17.65
N ARG A 299 6.27 28.87 17.09
CA ARG A 299 6.30 29.97 16.10
C ARG A 299 7.15 29.66 14.87
N LYS A 300 7.32 28.39 14.53
CA LYS A 300 8.09 27.93 13.36
C LYS A 300 7.25 27.91 12.08
N VAL A 301 5.93 27.89 12.21
CA VAL A 301 4.98 27.91 11.09
C VAL A 301 3.84 28.87 11.39
N THR A 302 3.21 29.39 10.34
CA THR A 302 1.97 30.17 10.42
C THR A 302 0.77 29.30 10.10
N TRP A 303 -0.43 29.76 10.46
CA TRP A 303 -1.71 29.12 10.10
C TRP A 303 -1.92 28.93 8.58
N SER A 304 -1.17 29.66 7.74
CA SER A 304 -1.21 29.55 6.28
C SER A 304 -0.18 28.58 5.69
N THR A 305 0.67 27.97 6.53
CA THR A 305 1.73 27.07 6.07
C THR A 305 1.17 25.68 5.78
N HIS A 306 1.25 25.25 4.52
CA HIS A 306 0.91 23.88 4.13
C HIS A 306 2.02 22.91 4.56
N LEU A 307 1.68 21.99 5.47
CA LEU A 307 2.56 20.93 5.95
C LEU A 307 2.44 19.67 5.05
N PRO A 308 3.55 18.95 4.80
CA PRO A 308 3.51 17.68 4.08
C PRO A 308 2.76 16.63 4.91
N PHE A 309 1.73 16.03 4.32
CA PHE A 309 0.86 15.07 5.02
C PHE A 309 1.36 13.62 4.88
N GLY A 310 2.07 13.31 3.79
CA GLY A 310 2.62 11.98 3.50
C GLY A 310 3.38 11.33 4.67
N PRO A 311 4.31 12.03 5.36
CA PRO A 311 5.03 11.47 6.51
C PRO A 311 4.11 11.01 7.64
N PHE A 312 3.07 11.79 7.95
CA PHE A 312 2.11 11.43 9.00
C PHE A 312 1.19 10.29 8.57
N LEU A 313 0.86 10.22 7.28
CA LEU A 313 0.12 9.08 6.71
C LEU A 313 0.92 7.78 6.89
N VAL A 314 2.23 7.81 6.61
CA VAL A 314 3.10 6.65 6.80
C VAL A 314 3.25 6.28 8.28
N LEU A 315 3.45 7.27 9.15
CA LEU A 315 3.57 7.03 10.60
C LEU A 315 2.29 6.43 11.20
N GLY A 316 1.13 6.97 10.86
CA GLY A 316 -0.16 6.43 11.33
C GLY A 316 -0.43 5.02 10.80
N THR A 317 -0.02 4.73 9.56
CA THR A 317 -0.11 3.38 8.98
C THR A 317 0.75 2.39 9.77
N CYS A 318 2.04 2.69 9.98
CA CYS A 318 2.93 1.83 10.75
C CYS A 318 2.43 1.62 12.18
N ALA A 319 1.96 2.69 12.84
CA ALA A 319 1.43 2.60 14.19
C ALA A 319 0.18 1.71 14.26
N ALA A 320 -0.76 1.83 13.31
CA ALA A 320 -1.95 0.98 13.27
C ALA A 320 -1.62 -0.49 12.98
N LEU A 321 -0.67 -0.75 12.08
CA LEU A 321 -0.20 -2.13 11.82
C LEU A 321 0.38 -2.77 13.08
N LEU A 322 1.17 -2.03 13.85
CA LEU A 322 1.79 -2.52 15.10
C LEU A 322 0.80 -2.68 16.26
N LEU A 323 -0.36 -2.02 16.19
CA LEU A 323 -1.44 -2.17 17.17
C LEU A 323 -2.44 -3.27 16.78
N THR A 324 -2.27 -3.87 15.60
CA THR A 324 -3.14 -4.95 15.16
C THR A 324 -2.84 -6.20 16.00
N PRO A 325 -3.87 -6.86 16.57
CA PRO A 325 -3.71 -8.04 17.40
C PRO A 325 -3.38 -9.31 16.61
#